data_AF-A0A6F8VBN0-F1
#
_entry.id   AF-A0A6F8VBN0-F1
#
_cell.length_a   1.000
_cell.length_b   1.000
_cell.length_c   1.000
_cell.angle_alpha   90.00
_cell.angle_beta   90.00
_cell.angle_gamma   90.00
#
_symmetry.space_group_name_H-M   'P 1'
#
loop_
_entity.id
_entity.type
_entity.pdbx_description
1 polymer ?
#
loop_
_entity_poly.entity_id
_entity_poly.type
_entity_poly.pdbx_seq_one_letter_code
_entity_poly.pdbx_strand_id
1 'polypeptide(L)' 'MMQVIWLGGGGDPYQLGAHIVAALLNAVKGLTPTLTEAQVLNIFNEWNLHGYFEPTAGVKWYEADIVDYLKSTMPL' A
#
# COMPACT_ATOMS: atom_id res chain seq x y z
N MET A 1 -7.30 19.12 0.26
CA MET A 1 -8.30 18.24 -0.38
C MET A 1 -7.53 17.36 -1.36
N MET A 2 -7.24 16.11 -1.01
CA MET A 2 -6.51 15.19 -1.87
C MET A 2 -7.52 14.19 -2.41
N GLN A 3 -7.78 14.24 -3.72
CA GLN A 3 -8.77 13.40 -4.38
C GLN A 3 -8.16 12.00 -4.55
N VAL A 4 -8.58 11.05 -3.71
CA VAL A 4 -8.30 9.63 -3.95
C VAL A 4 -9.07 9.23 -5.21
N ILE A 5 -8.39 8.63 -6.18
CA ILE A 5 -9.00 8.09 -7.38
C ILE A 5 -9.92 6.95 -6.93
N TRP A 6 -11.20 7.26 -6.82
CA TRP A 6 -12.25 6.29 -6.59
C TRP A 6 -12.53 5.61 -7.93
N LEU A 7 -11.84 4.49 -8.20
CA LEU A 7 -12.16 3.59 -9.30
C LEU A 7 -13.39 2.77 -8.90
N GLY A 8 -14.55 3.42 -8.95
CA GLY A 8 -15.83 2.77 -8.80
C GLY A 8 -16.07 1.81 -9.96
N GLY A 9 -15.92 0.51 -9.71
CA GLY A 9 -16.34 -0.54 -10.63
C GLY A 9 -15.31 -1.64 -10.80
N GLY A 10 -15.36 -2.66 -9.93
CA GLY A 10 -14.89 -4.04 -10.18
C GLY A 10 -13.41 -4.28 -10.56
N GLY A 11 -12.60 -3.25 -10.78
CA GLY A 11 -11.22 -3.37 -11.27
C GLY A 11 -10.15 -3.47 -10.18
N ASP A 12 -10.52 -3.23 -8.91
CA ASP A 12 -9.59 -3.29 -7.77
C ASP A 12 -10.25 -4.06 -6.61
N PRO A 13 -10.35 -5.41 -6.70
CA PRO A 13 -11.04 -6.23 -5.70
C PRO A 13 -10.40 -6.15 -4.31
N TYR A 14 -9.14 -5.72 -4.21
CA TYR A 14 -8.38 -5.61 -2.95
C TYR A 14 -8.32 -4.18 -2.40
N GLN A 15 -8.79 -3.19 -3.16
CA GLN A 15 -8.69 -1.76 -2.84
C GLN A 15 -7.25 -1.36 -2.45
N LEU A 16 -6.26 -1.80 -3.25
CA LEU A 16 -4.84 -1.59 -2.97
C LEU A 16 -4.52 -0.11 -2.78
N GLY A 17 -4.99 0.73 -3.71
CA GLY A 17 -4.78 2.17 -3.65
C GLY A 17 -5.34 2.82 -2.37
N ALA A 18 -6.49 2.34 -1.88
CA ALA A 18 -7.09 2.85 -0.66
C ALA A 18 -6.25 2.48 0.59
N HIS A 19 -5.74 1.24 0.64
CA HIS A 19 -4.87 0.78 1.72
C HIS A 19 -3.51 1.48 1.69
N ILE A 20 -2.94 1.74 0.52
CA ILE A 20 -1.69 2.50 0.36
C ILE A 20 -1.87 3.94 0.85
N VAL A 21 -2.96 4.61 0.47
CA VAL A 21 -3.23 5.98 0.96
C VAL A 21 -3.49 6.01 2.47
N ALA A 22 -4.20 5.00 3.00
CA ALA A 22 -4.41 4.87 4.44
C ALA A 22 -3.08 4.66 5.20
N ALA A 23 -2.22 3.78 4.70
CA ALA A 23 -0.90 3.54 5.27
C ALA A 23 0.01 4.78 5.17
N LEU A 24 -0.04 5.51 4.05
CA LEU A 24 0.68 6.78 3.89
C LEU A 24 0.20 7.79 4.93
N LEU A 25 -1.10 7.96 5.07
CA LEU A 25 -1.69 8.88 6.05
C LEU A 25 -1.33 8.51 7.49
N ASN A 26 -1.32 7.22 7.81
CA ASN A 26 -0.92 6.73 9.14
C ASN A 26 0.58 6.90 9.39
N ALA A 27 1.42 6.74 8.36
CA ALA A 27 2.85 7.04 8.43
C ALA A 27 3.12 8.53 8.66
N VAL A 28 2.41 9.43 7.97
CA VAL A 28 2.48 10.89 8.21
C VAL A 28 2.11 11.23 9.65
N LYS A 29 1.08 10.55 10.18
CA LYS A 29 0.61 10.75 11.55
C LYS A 29 1.49 10.09 12.61
N GLY A 30 2.53 9.34 12.22
CA GLY A 30 3.39 8.59 13.15
C GLY A 30 2.66 7.45 13.87
N LEU A 31 1.54 6.96 13.33
CA LEU A 31 0.73 5.88 13.91
C LEU A 31 1.24 4.49 13.51
N THR A 32 2.10 4.41 12.49
CA THR A 32 2.77 3.17 12.07
C THR A 32 4.19 3.16 12.64
N PRO A 33 4.50 2.30 13.63
CA PRO A 33 5.85 2.24 14.22
C PRO A 33 6.91 1.66 13.27
N THR A 34 6.50 0.96 12.21
CA THR A 34 7.40 0.23 11.30
C THR A 34 7.38 0.71 9.84
N LEU A 35 6.47 1.62 9.48
CA LEU A 35 6.28 2.06 8.10
C LEU A 35 6.41 3.58 7.98
N THR A 36 7.38 4.00 7.17
CA THR A 36 7.62 5.41 6.81
C THR A 36 6.93 5.75 5.49
N GLU A 37 6.63 7.05 5.25
CA GLU A 37 6.06 7.50 3.97
C GLU A 37 6.87 7.05 2.76
N ALA A 38 8.20 7.13 2.87
CA ALA A 38 9.11 6.72 1.81
C ALA A 38 8.97 5.23 1.47
N GLN A 39 8.75 4.37 2.46
CA GLN A 39 8.51 2.94 2.23
C GLN A 39 7.16 2.69 1.56
N VAL A 40 6.09 3.39 1.97
CA VAL A 40 4.77 3.27 1.33
C VAL A 40 4.84 3.68 -0.15
N LEU A 41 5.51 4.80 -0.43
CA LEU A 41 5.70 5.29 -1.80
C LEU A 41 6.54 4.33 -2.64
N ASN A 42 7.58 3.71 -2.05
CA ASN A 42 8.38 2.72 -2.76
C ASN A 42 7.56 1.48 -3.14
N ILE A 43 6.76 0.95 -2.20
CA ILE A 43 5.86 -0.19 -2.46
C ILE A 43 4.91 0.13 -3.62
N PHE A 44 4.31 1.33 -3.61
CA PHE A 44 3.41 1.76 -4.68
C PHE A 44 4.14 1.88 -6.02
N ASN A 45 5.32 2.52 -6.05
CA ASN A 45 6.07 2.73 -7.27
C ASN A 45 6.52 1.40 -7.90
N GLU A 46 7.02 0.46 -7.10
CA GLU A 46 7.42 -0.86 -7.60
C GLU A 46 6.23 -1.65 -8.12
N TRP A 47 5.11 -1.67 -7.38
CA TRP A 47 3.89 -2.30 -7.87
C TRP A 47 3.37 -1.63 -9.15
N ASN A 48 3.41 -0.30 -9.26
CA ASN A 48 2.94 0.42 -10.45
C ASN A 48 3.85 0.19 -11.68
N LEU A 49 5.15 -0.05 -11.48
CA LEU A 49 6.11 -0.33 -12.56
C LEU A 49 6.09 -1.80 -13.00
N HIS A 50 6.00 -2.74 -12.05
CA HIS A 50 6.21 -4.17 -12.29
C HIS A 50 4.93 -5.01 -12.16
N GLY A 51 3.88 -4.49 -11.52
CA GLY A 51 2.68 -5.21 -11.12
C GLY A 51 2.85 -6.02 -9.82
N TYR A 52 4.02 -5.95 -9.18
CA TYR A 52 4.35 -6.63 -7.93
C TYR A 52 5.42 -5.87 -7.15
N PHE A 53 5.48 -6.09 -5.84
CA PHE A 53 6.50 -5.53 -4.96
C PHE A 53 7.41 -6.66 -4.46
N GLU A 54 8.74 -6.47 -4.46
CA GLU A 54 9.69 -7.48 -3.97
C GLU A 54 10.40 -7.00 -2.70
N PRO A 55 9.86 -7.26 -1.49
CA PRO A 55 10.52 -6.88 -0.25
C PRO A 55 11.82 -7.65 0.00
N THR A 56 12.00 -8.79 -0.66
CA THR A 56 13.19 -9.63 -0.57
C THR A 56 13.42 -10.26 -1.94
N ALA A 57 14.69 -10.41 -2.33
CA ALA A 57 15.04 -10.98 -3.63
C ALA A 57 14.37 -12.36 -3.83
N GLY A 58 13.51 -12.46 -4.84
CA GLY A 58 12.79 -13.68 -5.19
C GLY A 58 11.43 -13.87 -4.51
N VAL A 59 11.02 -12.96 -3.62
CA VAL A 59 9.68 -12.97 -3.01
C VAL A 59 8.86 -11.86 -3.65
N LYS A 60 7.88 -12.24 -4.47
CA LYS A 60 6.97 -11.31 -5.14
C LYS A 60 5.68 -11.20 -4.36
N TRP A 61 5.33 -9.99 -3.96
CA TRP A 61 4.06 -9.65 -3.34
C TRP A 61 3.15 -9.02 -4.39
N TYR A 62 1.97 -9.61 -4.53
CA TYR A 62 0.90 -9.09 -5.40
C TYR A 62 -0.10 -8.30 -4.56
N GLU A 63 -1.20 -7.82 -5.17
CA GLU A 63 -2.08 -6.86 -4.50
C GLU A 63 -2.62 -7.36 -3.15
N ALA A 64 -2.98 -8.66 -3.07
CA ALA A 64 -3.48 -9.25 -1.83
C ALA A 64 -2.44 -9.25 -0.70
N ASP A 65 -1.20 -9.65 -1.00
CA ASP A 65 -0.11 -9.72 -0.02
C ASP A 65 0.27 -8.32 0.47
N ILE A 66 0.31 -7.34 -0.45
CA ILE A 66 0.57 -5.94 -0.10
C ILE A 66 -0.55 -5.41 0.81
N VAL A 67 -1.81 -5.66 0.48
CA VAL A 67 -2.94 -5.22 1.32
C VAL A 67 -2.89 -5.86 2.70
N ASP A 68 -2.62 -7.16 2.81
CA ASP A 68 -2.54 -7.85 4.09
C ASP A 68 -1.35 -7.35 4.94
N TYR A 69 -0.21 -7.08 4.31
CA TYR A 69 0.92 -6.45 4.98
C TYR A 69 0.55 -5.05 5.49
N LEU A 70 -0.06 -4.21 4.65
CA LEU A 70 -0.49 -2.87 5.06
C LEU A 70 -1.50 -2.93 6.20
N LYS A 71 -2.47 -3.85 6.16
CA LYS A 71 -3.40 -4.07 7.29
C LYS A 71 -2.69 -4.50 8.57
N SER A 72 -1.68 -5.37 8.48
CA SER A 72 -0.91 -5.81 9.65
C SER A 72 -0.14 -4.66 10.32
N THR A 73 0.14 -3.60 9.57
CA THR A 73 0.90 -2.45 10.05
C THR A 73 0.01 -1.32 10.59
N MET A 74 -1.30 -1.36 10.32
CA MET A 74 -2.24 -0.38 10.85
C MET A 74 -2.67 -0.75 12.28
N PRO A 75 -2.67 0.19 13.24
CA PRO A 75 -3.25 -0.06 14.55
C PRO A 75 -4.77 -0.29 14.41
N LEU A 76 -5.28 -1.32 15.10
CA LEU A 76 -6.71 -1.63 15.24
C LEU A 76 -7.51 -0.45 15.82
#